data_AF-A0A4V1XV22-F1
#
_entry.id   AF-A0A4V1XV22-F1
#
_cell.length_a   1.000
_cell.length_b   1.000
_cell.length_c   1.000
_cell.angle_alpha   90.00
_cell.angle_beta   90.00
_cell.angle_gamma   90.00
#
_symmetry.space_group_name_H-M   'P 1'
#
loop_
_entity.id
_entity.type
_entity.pdbx_description
1 polymer ?
#
loop_
_entity_poly.entity_id
_entity_poly.type
_entity_poly.pdbx_seq_one_letter_code
_entity_poly.pdbx_strand_id
1 'polypeptide(L)'
;MPPPGGKRMKGVQIFRPFIYGTTARPFNDTDNPKPPGVPADHTHSWQVFVKGIEDTDIFYWLRRVQFKLHESIPNHLRTIDAESIMKENSGKKSPSQQQRAFVVNETGWGEFEITIKLYYDSRSGEKPQTLYHHLRLHPYGRTEAEKEAMRNGGEVIAWTYEEQLFNEPFEEFYHVLTTGAHDKGSKPPPAATTSSKGGGGSGKGGKSTPQHQQPQQSASSEELVASGEVKERSAMIPQSNKPGQPFSRDTEALEIRRLREAGEKVHEMIREMNKSVKAKEAELAQLKAENAAASAAAASSSTAASATTA
;
A
#
# COMPACT_ATOMS: atom_id res chain seq x y z
N MET A 1 0.98 -3.36 -28.41
CA MET A 1 2.08 -2.38 -28.55
C MET A 1 3.40 -3.12 -28.32
N PRO A 2 4.46 -2.84 -29.09
CA PRO A 2 5.79 -3.33 -28.76
C PRO A 2 6.21 -2.83 -27.36
N PRO A 3 7.05 -3.57 -26.61
CA PRO A 3 7.57 -3.07 -25.34
C PRO A 3 8.31 -1.75 -25.60
N PRO A 4 8.30 -0.81 -24.65
CA PRO A 4 9.13 0.39 -24.76
C PRO A 4 10.57 -0.05 -25.00
N GLY A 5 11.10 0.22 -26.20
CA GLY A 5 12.52 0.09 -26.45
C GLY A 5 13.21 1.20 -25.68
N GLY A 6 14.18 0.87 -24.84
CA GLY A 6 14.86 1.86 -24.02
C GLY A 6 15.95 1.29 -23.14
N LYS A 7 16.91 2.12 -22.76
CA LYS A 7 17.95 1.78 -21.79
C LYS A 7 17.33 1.72 -20.39
N ARG A 8 17.65 0.68 -19.62
CA ARG A 8 17.25 0.54 -18.21
C ARG A 8 18.31 1.11 -17.28
N MET A 9 17.87 1.69 -16.18
CA MET A 9 18.74 2.23 -15.13
C MET A 9 19.23 1.08 -14.23
N LYS A 10 20.34 0.44 -14.63
CA LYS A 10 20.90 -0.71 -13.91
C LYS A 10 21.23 -0.37 -12.44
N GLY A 11 20.84 -1.23 -11.51
CA GLY A 11 21.09 -1.06 -10.08
C GLY A 11 20.29 0.06 -9.42
N VAL A 12 19.34 0.68 -10.12
CA VAL A 12 18.47 1.72 -9.56
C VAL A 12 17.11 1.12 -9.21
N GLN A 13 16.66 1.33 -7.98
CA GLN A 13 15.29 1.07 -7.54
C GLN A 13 14.69 2.39 -7.06
N ILE A 14 13.46 2.67 -7.46
CA ILE A 14 12.72 3.87 -7.04
C ILE A 14 11.29 3.48 -6.68
N PHE A 15 10.73 4.08 -5.62
CA PHE A 15 9.39 3.73 -5.14
C PHE A 15 8.43 4.92 -5.19
N ARG A 16 7.12 4.66 -5.31
CA ARG A 16 6.07 5.68 -5.22
C ARG A 16 5.04 5.29 -4.16
N PRO A 17 4.89 6.08 -3.07
CA PRO A 17 3.95 5.76 -2.01
C PRO A 17 2.52 6.10 -2.45
N PHE A 18 1.58 5.26 -2.06
CA PHE A 18 0.15 5.47 -2.28
C PHE A 18 -0.68 4.79 -1.19
N ILE A 19 -1.97 5.10 -1.17
CA ILE A 19 -2.96 4.51 -0.28
C ILE A 19 -4.02 3.87 -1.14
N TYR A 20 -4.45 2.68 -0.75
CA TYR A 20 -5.69 2.09 -1.23
C TYR A 20 -6.56 1.66 -0.06
N GLY A 21 -7.84 1.43 -0.34
CA GLY A 21 -8.75 0.87 0.65
C GLY A 21 -10.14 1.44 0.54
N THR A 22 -10.89 1.36 1.64
CA THR A 22 -12.29 1.76 1.71
C THR A 22 -12.58 2.69 2.87
N THR A 23 -13.54 3.59 2.68
CA THR A 23 -14.29 4.18 3.80
C THR A 23 -15.75 3.79 3.68
N ALA A 24 -16.41 3.57 4.82
CA ALA A 24 -17.82 3.22 4.87
C ALA A 24 -18.53 3.97 5.99
N ARG A 25 -19.80 4.33 5.76
CA ARG A 25 -20.65 5.01 6.72
C ARG A 25 -22.02 4.34 6.76
N PRO A 26 -22.55 3.99 7.94
CA PRO A 26 -23.92 3.53 8.05
C PRO A 26 -24.88 4.66 7.65
N PHE A 27 -26.00 4.32 7.02
CA PHE A 27 -27.05 5.29 6.80
C PHE A 27 -27.73 5.66 8.12
N ASN A 28 -28.05 6.94 8.28
CA ASN A 28 -28.77 7.49 9.43
C ASN A 28 -29.54 8.75 9.01
N ASP A 29 -30.45 9.24 9.86
CA ASP A 29 -31.31 10.37 9.49
C ASP A 29 -30.61 11.74 9.52
N THR A 30 -29.36 11.82 10.01
CA THR A 30 -28.66 13.08 10.28
C THR A 30 -27.50 13.33 9.32
N ASP A 31 -26.43 12.55 9.44
CA ASP A 31 -25.12 12.80 8.84
C ASP A 31 -24.92 12.07 7.51
N ASN A 32 -25.63 10.95 7.31
CA ASN A 32 -25.56 10.14 6.09
C ASN A 32 -26.96 9.59 5.75
N PRO A 33 -27.91 10.46 5.35
CA PRO A 33 -29.24 10.02 4.95
C PRO A 33 -29.18 9.13 3.73
N LYS A 34 -30.00 8.07 3.75
CA LYS A 34 -30.11 7.14 2.63
C LYS A 34 -30.69 7.86 1.40
N PRO A 35 -29.95 7.95 0.28
CA PRO A 35 -30.45 8.64 -0.90
C PRO A 35 -31.69 7.96 -1.53
N PRO A 36 -32.57 8.72 -2.21
CA PRO A 36 -33.67 8.14 -2.98
C PRO A 36 -33.17 7.17 -4.05
N GLY A 37 -33.85 6.03 -4.20
CA GLY A 37 -33.51 5.01 -5.19
C GLY A 37 -32.47 3.97 -4.74
N VAL A 38 -31.87 4.13 -3.56
CA VAL A 38 -31.01 3.09 -2.97
C VAL A 38 -31.87 1.92 -2.49
N PRO A 39 -31.53 0.66 -2.82
CA PRO A 39 -32.28 -0.53 -2.39
C PRO A 39 -32.54 -0.58 -0.89
N ALA A 40 -33.71 -1.06 -0.48
CA ALA A 40 -34.18 -1.00 0.91
C ALA A 40 -33.27 -1.74 1.89
N ASP A 41 -32.64 -2.83 1.45
CA ASP A 41 -31.72 -3.68 2.21
C ASP A 41 -30.31 -3.09 2.37
N HIS A 42 -29.93 -2.09 1.57
CA HIS A 42 -28.63 -1.43 1.73
C HIS A 42 -28.57 -0.64 3.04
N THR A 43 -27.52 -0.86 3.83
CA THR A 43 -27.36 -0.28 5.17
C THR A 43 -26.24 0.75 5.24
N HIS A 44 -25.30 0.73 4.31
CA HIS A 44 -24.13 1.62 4.29
C HIS A 44 -23.95 2.26 2.91
N SER A 45 -23.38 3.47 2.90
CA SER A 45 -22.64 4.00 1.77
C SER A 45 -21.16 3.74 1.98
N TRP A 46 -20.44 3.42 0.91
CA TRP A 46 -19.02 3.16 0.98
C TRP A 46 -18.32 3.58 -0.30
N GLN A 47 -17.02 3.88 -0.18
CA GLN A 47 -16.15 4.14 -1.31
C GLN A 47 -14.95 3.22 -1.26
N VAL A 48 -14.49 2.78 -2.42
CA VAL A 48 -13.18 2.15 -2.60
C VAL A 48 -12.31 3.06 -3.45
N PHE A 49 -11.03 3.19 -3.10
CA PHE A 49 -10.15 4.11 -3.80
C PHE A 49 -8.69 3.67 -3.87
N VAL A 50 -7.96 4.32 -4.78
CA VAL A 50 -6.49 4.36 -4.85
C VAL A 50 -6.08 5.83 -5.02
N LYS A 51 -5.21 6.35 -4.14
CA LYS A 51 -4.81 7.76 -4.13
C LYS A 51 -3.40 7.98 -3.60
N GLY A 52 -2.81 9.13 -3.90
CA GLY A 52 -1.52 9.54 -3.34
C GLY A 52 -1.59 9.89 -1.86
N ILE A 53 -0.45 9.88 -1.20
CA ILE A 53 -0.32 10.38 0.17
C ILE A 53 -0.60 11.89 0.18
N GLU A 54 -1.40 12.35 1.15
CA GLU A 54 -1.94 13.71 1.19
C GLU A 54 -2.55 14.19 -0.14
N ASP A 55 -3.23 13.29 -0.85
CA ASP A 55 -3.92 13.52 -2.12
C ASP A 55 -3.01 14.07 -3.23
N THR A 56 -1.71 13.73 -3.19
CA THR A 56 -0.75 14.01 -4.27
C THR A 56 -1.17 13.34 -5.58
N ASP A 57 -0.83 13.99 -6.70
CA ASP A 57 -1.04 13.45 -8.04
C ASP A 57 -0.25 12.15 -8.24
N ILE A 58 -0.94 11.06 -8.58
CA ILE A 58 -0.33 9.77 -8.93
C ILE A 58 -0.58 9.37 -10.40
N PHE A 59 -1.30 10.21 -11.16
CA PHE A 59 -1.78 9.92 -12.51
C PHE A 59 -0.66 9.89 -13.57
N TYR A 60 0.53 10.34 -13.19
CA TYR A 60 1.72 10.36 -14.05
C TYR A 60 2.44 9.01 -14.13
N TRP A 61 2.24 8.12 -13.16
CA TRP A 61 2.80 6.75 -13.15
C TRP A 61 1.72 5.66 -13.05
N LEU A 62 0.55 5.95 -12.48
CA LEU A 62 -0.61 5.07 -12.48
C LEU A 62 -1.65 5.59 -13.46
N ARG A 63 -1.95 4.84 -14.52
CA ARG A 63 -2.82 5.30 -15.61
C ARG A 63 -4.25 4.82 -15.50
N ARG A 64 -4.47 3.65 -14.92
CA ARG A 64 -5.81 3.08 -14.83
C ARG A 64 -5.91 2.15 -13.64
N VAL A 65 -7.07 2.14 -13.01
CA VAL A 65 -7.40 1.22 -11.91
C VAL A 65 -8.70 0.52 -12.25
N GLN A 66 -8.73 -0.79 -12.07
CA GLN A 66 -9.94 -1.59 -12.18
C GLN A 66 -10.30 -2.17 -10.82
N PHE A 67 -11.50 -1.87 -10.35
CA PHE A 67 -12.10 -2.44 -9.16
C PHE A 67 -13.05 -3.55 -9.60
N LYS A 68 -12.75 -4.80 -9.21
CA LYS A 68 -13.69 -5.92 -9.30
C LYS A 68 -14.43 -6.00 -7.96
N LEU A 69 -15.69 -5.59 -8.00
CA LEU A 69 -16.65 -5.69 -6.90
C LEU A 69 -17.28 -7.08 -6.87
N HIS A 70 -18.13 -7.34 -5.87
CA HIS A 70 -18.92 -8.55 -5.81
C HIS A 70 -19.88 -8.68 -7.01
N GLU A 71 -20.06 -9.89 -7.53
CA GLU A 71 -20.78 -10.14 -8.79
C GLU A 71 -22.28 -9.79 -8.74
N SER A 72 -22.85 -9.69 -7.53
CA SER A 72 -24.23 -9.22 -7.34
C SER A 72 -24.43 -7.73 -7.62
N ILE A 73 -23.34 -6.95 -7.70
CA ILE A 73 -23.40 -5.51 -7.97
C ILE A 73 -23.42 -5.29 -9.49
N PRO A 74 -24.38 -4.53 -10.04
CA PRO A 74 -24.41 -4.21 -11.46
C PRO A 74 -23.12 -3.54 -11.90
N ASN A 75 -22.59 -3.97 -13.05
CA ASN A 75 -21.30 -3.51 -13.57
C ASN A 75 -20.18 -3.67 -12.52
N HIS A 76 -20.04 -4.87 -11.94
CA HIS A 76 -19.06 -5.15 -10.88
C HIS A 76 -17.60 -4.97 -11.31
N LEU A 77 -17.29 -4.81 -12.60
CA LEU A 77 -15.95 -4.46 -13.10
C LEU A 77 -15.86 -2.97 -13.43
N ARG A 78 -15.57 -2.14 -12.42
CA ARG A 78 -15.44 -0.68 -12.60
C ARG A 78 -14.02 -0.32 -12.99
N THR A 79 -13.84 0.29 -14.15
CA THR A 79 -12.52 0.71 -14.64
C THR A 79 -12.47 2.23 -14.73
N ILE A 80 -11.49 2.84 -14.07
CA ILE A 80 -11.30 4.29 -14.02
C ILE A 80 -9.96 4.63 -14.66
N ASP A 81 -9.98 5.51 -15.64
CA ASP A 81 -8.80 5.94 -16.39
C ASP A 81 -8.36 7.36 -15.97
N ALA A 82 -7.05 7.53 -15.80
CA ALA A 82 -6.44 8.79 -15.40
C ALA A 82 -6.67 9.91 -16.43
N GLU A 83 -6.68 9.59 -17.73
CA GLU A 83 -6.92 10.58 -18.78
C GLU A 83 -8.32 11.19 -18.66
N SER A 84 -9.31 10.36 -18.31
CA SER A 84 -10.69 10.81 -18.07
C SER A 84 -10.75 11.75 -16.87
N ILE A 85 -10.12 11.38 -15.75
CA ILE A 85 -10.03 12.23 -14.56
C ILE A 85 -9.34 13.56 -14.87
N MET A 86 -8.19 13.52 -15.56
CA MET A 86 -7.43 14.72 -15.91
C MET A 86 -8.22 15.64 -16.84
N LYS A 87 -8.97 15.09 -17.79
CA LYS A 87 -9.85 15.86 -18.68
C LYS A 87 -10.97 16.54 -17.91
N GLU A 88 -11.64 15.84 -16.99
CA GLU A 88 -12.67 16.43 -16.13
C GLU A 88 -12.12 17.50 -15.19
N ASN A 89 -10.89 17.30 -14.70
CA ASN A 89 -10.21 18.27 -13.85
C ASN A 89 -9.80 19.55 -14.61
N SER A 90 -9.61 19.50 -15.93
CA SER A 90 -9.19 20.67 -16.73
C SER A 90 -10.17 21.86 -16.64
N GLY A 91 -11.46 21.59 -16.39
CA GLY A 91 -12.48 22.62 -16.18
C GLY A 91 -12.52 23.19 -14.75
N LYS A 92 -11.75 22.64 -13.81
CA LYS A 92 -11.85 22.94 -12.38
C LYS A 92 -10.67 23.81 -11.92
N LYS A 93 -10.99 25.02 -11.45
CA LYS A 93 -9.99 26.02 -11.04
C LYS A 93 -9.40 25.78 -9.65
N SER A 94 -10.20 25.23 -8.73
CA SER A 94 -9.74 24.97 -7.36
C SER A 94 -9.16 23.55 -7.25
N PRO A 95 -7.97 23.36 -6.64
CA PRO A 95 -7.43 22.04 -6.32
C PRO A 95 -8.41 21.19 -5.50
N SER A 96 -9.21 21.80 -4.62
CA SER A 96 -10.21 21.09 -3.79
C SER A 96 -11.37 20.48 -4.59
N GLN A 97 -11.60 20.94 -5.82
CA GLN A 97 -12.64 20.40 -6.70
C GLN A 97 -12.11 19.28 -7.61
N GLN A 98 -10.79 19.19 -7.74
CA GLN A 98 -10.14 18.22 -8.63
C GLN A 98 -10.16 16.85 -7.98
N GLN A 99 -10.51 15.83 -8.77
CA GLN A 99 -10.41 14.45 -8.35
C GLN A 99 -8.93 14.04 -8.38
N ARG A 100 -8.40 13.64 -7.21
CA ARG A 100 -7.01 13.20 -7.01
C ARG A 100 -6.88 11.70 -6.68
N ALA A 101 -7.99 10.98 -6.81
CA ALA A 101 -8.08 9.55 -6.52
C ALA A 101 -8.79 8.82 -7.66
N PHE A 102 -8.43 7.56 -7.88
CA PHE A 102 -9.31 6.61 -8.53
C PHE A 102 -10.32 6.15 -7.49
N VAL A 103 -11.60 6.48 -7.64
CA VAL A 103 -12.63 6.22 -6.61
C VAL A 103 -13.91 5.68 -7.22
N VAL A 104 -14.47 4.66 -6.59
CA VAL A 104 -15.83 4.16 -6.85
C VAL A 104 -16.64 4.36 -5.58
N ASN A 105 -17.81 4.98 -5.71
CA ASN A 105 -18.79 5.10 -4.65
C ASN A 105 -19.91 4.09 -4.89
N GLU A 106 -20.33 3.39 -3.86
CA GLU A 106 -21.39 2.40 -3.89
C GLU A 106 -22.16 2.37 -2.58
N THR A 107 -23.24 1.58 -2.57
CA THR A 107 -24.04 1.33 -1.37
C THR A 107 -24.20 -0.18 -1.21
N GLY A 108 -24.43 -0.66 0.01
CA GLY A 108 -24.59 -2.09 0.25
C GLY A 108 -24.78 -2.44 1.72
N TRP A 109 -24.82 -3.74 1.99
CA TRP A 109 -25.01 -4.29 3.33
C TRP A 109 -23.98 -5.33 3.74
N GLY A 110 -23.23 -5.88 2.78
CA GLY A 110 -22.28 -6.97 3.02
C GLY A 110 -20.82 -6.53 2.87
N GLU A 111 -19.94 -7.15 3.65
CA GLU A 111 -18.49 -7.11 3.50
C GLU A 111 -18.04 -8.16 2.48
N PHE A 112 -17.09 -7.82 1.62
CA PHE A 112 -16.54 -8.72 0.62
C PHE A 112 -15.13 -8.28 0.19
N GLU A 113 -14.40 -9.17 -0.48
CA GLU A 113 -13.11 -8.82 -1.07
C GLU A 113 -13.28 -8.09 -2.41
N ILE A 114 -12.64 -6.93 -2.53
CA ILE A 114 -12.52 -6.15 -3.75
C ILE A 114 -11.14 -6.44 -4.35
N THR A 115 -11.11 -6.93 -5.58
CA THR A 115 -9.85 -7.03 -6.33
C THR A 115 -9.55 -5.68 -6.99
N ILE A 116 -8.37 -5.12 -6.73
CA ILE A 116 -7.94 -3.83 -7.27
C ILE A 116 -6.77 -4.08 -8.21
N LYS A 117 -6.96 -3.83 -9.51
CA LYS A 117 -5.92 -4.04 -10.53
C LYS A 117 -5.39 -2.71 -11.03
N LEU A 118 -4.09 -2.51 -10.82
CA LEU A 118 -3.34 -1.30 -11.17
C LEU A 118 -2.69 -1.46 -12.55
N TYR A 119 -2.86 -0.45 -13.41
CA TYR A 119 -2.21 -0.38 -14.72
C TYR A 119 -1.31 0.86 -14.77
N TYR A 120 -0.02 0.63 -14.92
CA TYR A 120 0.99 1.69 -14.92
C TYR A 120 1.09 2.39 -16.27
N ASP A 121 1.79 3.53 -16.27
CA ASP A 121 2.22 4.18 -17.50
C ASP A 121 3.00 3.21 -18.39
N SER A 122 2.69 3.19 -19.68
CA SER A 122 3.30 2.25 -20.63
C SER A 122 4.82 2.38 -20.67
N ARG A 123 5.37 3.56 -20.40
CA ARG A 123 6.82 3.80 -20.35
C ARG A 123 7.51 3.07 -19.20
N SER A 124 6.78 2.65 -18.17
CA SER A 124 7.34 1.85 -17.08
C SER A 124 7.75 0.46 -17.54
N GLY A 125 7.02 -0.10 -18.51
CA GLY A 125 7.15 -1.51 -18.93
C GLY A 125 6.74 -2.51 -17.85
N GLU A 126 6.12 -2.06 -16.76
CA GLU A 126 5.66 -2.92 -15.68
C GLU A 126 4.37 -3.64 -16.06
N LYS A 127 4.24 -4.89 -15.61
CA LYS A 127 2.99 -5.63 -15.74
C LYS A 127 1.96 -5.07 -14.75
N PRO A 128 0.66 -5.16 -15.04
CA PRO A 128 -0.37 -4.79 -14.08
C PRO A 128 -0.22 -5.55 -12.76
N GLN A 129 -0.35 -4.84 -11.63
CA GLN A 129 -0.35 -5.43 -10.29
C GLN A 129 -1.79 -5.62 -9.82
N THR A 130 -2.02 -6.69 -9.06
CA THR A 130 -3.31 -6.96 -8.42
C THR A 130 -3.13 -6.89 -6.90
N LEU A 131 -4.00 -6.11 -6.27
CA LEU A 131 -4.17 -6.01 -4.82
C LEU A 131 -5.54 -6.56 -4.44
N TYR A 132 -5.66 -7.01 -3.20
CA TYR A 132 -6.91 -7.53 -2.64
C TYR A 132 -7.24 -6.74 -1.38
N HIS A 133 -8.42 -6.15 -1.35
CA HIS A 133 -8.85 -5.30 -0.24
C HIS A 133 -10.20 -5.80 0.30
N HIS A 134 -10.28 -6.08 1.59
CA HIS A 134 -11.54 -6.48 2.20
C HIS A 134 -12.34 -5.24 2.62
N LEU A 135 -13.50 -5.03 2.01
CA LEU A 135 -14.43 -3.97 2.38
C LEU A 135 -14.89 -4.19 3.83
N ARG A 136 -14.70 -3.18 4.69
CA ARG A 136 -15.20 -3.16 6.06
C ARG A 136 -16.34 -2.15 6.18
N LEU A 137 -17.50 -2.63 6.63
CA LEU A 137 -18.67 -1.82 6.93
C LEU A 137 -18.82 -1.59 8.44
N HIS A 138 -18.34 -2.54 9.24
CA HIS A 138 -18.43 -2.48 10.69
C HIS A 138 -17.07 -2.19 11.34
N PRO A 139 -17.06 -1.59 12.55
CA PRO A 139 -15.83 -1.39 13.31
C PRO A 139 -15.02 -2.66 13.46
N TYR A 140 -13.73 -2.57 13.15
CA TYR A 140 -12.80 -3.69 13.18
C TYR A 140 -11.52 -3.27 13.91
N GLY A 141 -10.69 -4.23 14.31
CA GLY A 141 -9.48 -3.97 15.08
C GLY A 141 -9.12 -5.13 15.99
N ARG A 142 -7.91 -5.10 16.54
CA ARG A 142 -7.41 -6.11 17.49
C ARG A 142 -7.90 -5.81 18.91
N THR A 143 -8.22 -4.57 19.22
CA THR A 143 -8.67 -4.14 20.54
C THR A 143 -10.08 -3.54 20.48
N GLU A 144 -10.83 -3.62 21.59
CA GLU A 144 -12.13 -2.97 21.70
C GLU A 144 -12.00 -1.44 21.64
N ALA A 145 -10.88 -0.88 22.09
CA ALA A 145 -10.60 0.56 21.98
C ALA A 145 -10.52 1.02 20.51
N GLU A 146 -9.87 0.25 19.64
CA GLU A 146 -9.81 0.54 18.19
C GLU A 146 -11.20 0.52 17.55
N LYS A 147 -12.02 -0.50 17.89
CA LYS A 147 -13.39 -0.62 17.39
C LYS A 147 -14.28 0.52 17.89
N GLU A 148 -14.17 0.88 19.17
CA GLU A 148 -14.97 1.95 19.76
C GLU A 148 -14.59 3.32 19.20
N ALA A 149 -13.31 3.55 18.90
CA ALA A 149 -12.87 4.77 18.22
C ALA A 149 -13.51 4.91 16.83
N MET A 150 -13.59 3.83 16.04
CA MET A 150 -14.28 3.84 14.74
C MET A 150 -15.79 4.06 14.89
N ARG A 151 -16.41 3.44 15.90
CA ARG A 151 -17.84 3.61 16.19
C ARG A 151 -18.18 5.07 16.49
N ASN A 152 -17.37 5.71 17.34
CA ASN A 152 -17.56 7.10 17.74
C ASN A 152 -17.25 8.09 16.62
N GLY A 153 -16.39 7.70 15.67
CA GLY A 153 -16.09 8.50 14.48
C GLY A 153 -17.19 8.51 13.41
N GLY A 154 -18.17 7.59 13.47
CA GLY A 154 -19.25 7.49 12.49
C GLY A 154 -18.82 7.03 11.09
N GLU A 155 -17.54 6.70 10.92
CA GLU A 155 -16.93 6.26 9.67
C GLU A 155 -15.95 5.11 9.93
N VAL A 156 -16.08 4.04 9.16
CA VAL A 156 -15.16 2.91 9.18
C VAL A 156 -14.10 3.15 8.12
N ILE A 157 -12.87 3.37 8.56
CA ILE A 157 -11.71 3.63 7.71
C ILE A 157 -10.88 2.34 7.63
N ALA A 158 -10.84 1.72 6.46
CA ALA A 158 -10.00 0.55 6.19
C ALA A 158 -9.01 0.87 5.06
N TRP A 159 -7.92 1.55 5.42
CA TRP A 159 -6.90 2.01 4.49
C TRP A 159 -5.61 1.21 4.66
N THR A 160 -4.88 1.06 3.56
CA THR A 160 -3.59 0.40 3.50
C THR A 160 -2.60 1.29 2.77
N TYR A 161 -1.46 1.52 3.40
CA TYR A 161 -0.31 2.16 2.80
C TYR A 161 0.46 1.15 1.96
N GLU A 162 0.93 1.57 0.79
CA GLU A 162 1.69 0.72 -0.12
C GLU A 162 2.73 1.55 -0.86
N GLU A 163 3.81 0.89 -1.29
CA GLU A 163 4.86 1.50 -2.10
C GLU A 163 5.04 0.76 -3.41
N GLN A 164 4.76 1.44 -4.53
CA GLN A 164 5.05 0.88 -5.84
C GLN A 164 6.54 0.96 -6.12
N LEU A 165 7.23 -0.18 -6.09
CA LEU A 165 8.64 -0.29 -6.47
C LEU A 165 8.80 -0.45 -7.99
N PHE A 166 9.68 0.36 -8.58
CA PHE A 166 10.12 0.22 -9.97
C PHE A 166 11.59 -0.18 -9.96
N ASN A 167 11.86 -1.43 -10.38
CA ASN A 167 13.19 -2.01 -10.38
C ASN A 167 13.84 -1.84 -11.75
N GLU A 168 15.01 -1.21 -11.78
CA GLU A 168 15.73 -0.86 -13.00
C GLU A 168 14.79 -0.26 -14.08
N PRO A 169 14.08 0.85 -13.74
CA PRO A 169 13.13 1.46 -14.65
C PRO A 169 13.82 1.89 -15.93
N PHE A 170 13.06 1.96 -17.02
CA PHE A 170 13.53 2.62 -18.24
C PHE A 170 13.94 4.07 -17.94
N GLU A 171 15.01 4.54 -18.55
CA GLU A 171 15.58 5.88 -18.32
C GLU A 171 14.54 6.99 -18.53
N GLU A 172 13.70 6.88 -19.56
CA GLU A 172 12.60 7.81 -19.81
C GLU A 172 11.60 7.83 -18.65
N PHE A 173 11.21 6.66 -18.14
CA PHE A 173 10.26 6.57 -17.03
C PHE A 173 10.88 7.01 -15.71
N TYR A 174 12.16 6.71 -15.49
CA TYR A 174 12.91 7.22 -14.35
C TYR A 174 12.93 8.76 -14.34
N HIS A 175 13.10 9.40 -15.50
CA HIS A 175 13.00 10.85 -15.63
C HIS A 175 11.59 11.35 -15.31
N VAL A 176 10.54 10.68 -15.79
CA VAL A 176 9.13 11.00 -15.43
C VAL A 176 8.91 10.92 -13.93
N LEU A 177 9.51 9.94 -13.26
CA LEU A 177 9.39 9.78 -11.82
C LEU A 177 10.15 10.89 -11.08
N THR A 178 11.39 11.19 -11.48
CA THR A 178 12.28 12.08 -10.72
C THR A 178 12.14 13.55 -11.06
N THR A 179 11.43 13.90 -12.14
CA THR A 179 11.16 15.28 -12.52
C THR A 179 9.75 15.71 -12.16
N GLY A 180 9.58 17.01 -11.92
CA GLY A 180 8.27 17.57 -11.63
C GLY A 180 7.86 17.52 -10.15
N ALA A 181 8.79 17.28 -9.23
CA ALA A 181 8.53 17.54 -7.81
C ALA A 181 8.33 19.06 -7.59
N HIS A 182 7.21 19.46 -7.00
CA HIS A 182 6.86 20.86 -6.77
C HIS A 182 5.92 21.03 -5.58
N ASP A 183 5.82 22.25 -5.06
CA ASP A 183 4.97 22.55 -3.93
C ASP A 183 3.49 22.46 -4.34
N LYS A 184 2.63 22.04 -3.42
CA LYS A 184 1.19 21.86 -3.71
C LYS A 184 0.57 23.17 -4.18
N GLY A 185 -0.21 23.10 -5.26
CA GLY A 185 -0.88 24.27 -5.84
C GLY A 185 0.04 25.17 -6.69
N SER A 186 1.34 24.91 -6.75
CA SER A 186 2.24 25.57 -7.70
C SER A 186 2.11 24.93 -9.09
N LYS A 187 2.50 25.66 -10.14
CA LYS A 187 2.53 25.09 -11.49
C LYS A 187 3.68 24.08 -11.58
N PRO A 188 3.49 22.93 -12.26
CA PRO A 188 4.57 21.99 -12.47
C PRO A 188 5.72 22.70 -13.19
N PRO A 189 6.99 22.43 -12.83
CA PRO A 189 8.12 23.03 -13.51
C PRO A 189 8.08 22.64 -15.00
N PRO A 190 8.58 23.52 -15.89
CA PRO A 190 8.63 23.21 -17.32
C PRO A 190 9.34 21.88 -17.51
N ALA A 191 8.72 20.96 -18.26
CA ALA A 191 9.31 19.67 -18.56
C ALA A 191 10.71 19.92 -19.13
N ALA A 192 11.74 19.37 -18.51
CA ALA A 192 13.09 19.41 -19.05
C ALA A 192 13.05 18.65 -20.38
N THR A 193 12.91 19.39 -21.48
CA THR A 193 13.08 18.84 -22.82
C THR A 193 14.51 18.36 -22.91
N THR A 194 14.70 17.04 -22.89
CA THR A 194 15.95 16.42 -23.30
C THR A 194 16.19 16.81 -24.75
N SER A 195 16.93 17.90 -24.95
CA SER A 195 17.43 18.28 -26.25
C SER A 195 18.46 17.22 -26.67
N SER A 196 18.00 16.27 -27.48
CA SER A 196 18.90 15.48 -28.31
C SER A 196 19.66 16.47 -29.20
N LYS A 197 20.94 16.72 -28.90
CA LYS A 197 21.88 17.42 -29.77
C LYS A 197 21.87 16.77 -31.15
N GLY A 198 21.18 17.38 -32.11
CA GLY A 198 21.35 17.20 -33.55
C GLY A 198 21.88 18.50 -34.13
N GLY A 199 23.03 18.45 -34.79
CA GLY A 199 23.81 19.62 -35.20
C GLY A 199 23.31 20.35 -36.45
N GLY A 200 23.90 21.54 -36.66
CA GLY A 200 24.08 22.15 -37.97
C GLY A 200 23.08 23.26 -38.34
N GLY A 201 23.44 24.52 -38.11
CA GLY A 201 22.70 25.67 -38.63
C GLY A 201 23.35 27.00 -38.29
N SER A 202 24.23 27.47 -39.17
CA SER A 202 24.91 28.78 -39.09
C SER A 202 23.91 29.93 -39.24
N GLY A 203 23.90 30.87 -38.29
CA GLY A 203 23.06 32.08 -38.32
C GLY A 203 23.67 33.18 -37.45
N LYS A 204 24.15 34.24 -38.10
CA LYS A 204 24.92 35.37 -37.57
C LYS A 204 23.99 36.40 -36.90
N GLY A 205 24.37 36.91 -35.72
CA GLY A 205 24.07 38.29 -35.30
C GLY A 205 23.29 38.46 -34.00
N GLY A 206 23.89 39.15 -33.02
CA GLY A 206 23.19 39.69 -31.85
C GLY A 206 24.02 39.67 -30.57
N LYS A 207 24.78 40.75 -30.31
CA LYS A 207 25.48 40.97 -29.04
C LYS A 207 24.45 41.18 -27.91
N SER A 208 24.41 40.28 -26.94
CA SER A 208 23.90 40.56 -25.59
C SER A 208 24.75 39.83 -24.56
N THR A 209 25.31 40.61 -23.65
CA THR A 209 26.18 40.25 -22.53
C THR A 209 25.61 39.09 -21.69
N PRO A 210 26.38 38.05 -21.34
CA PRO A 210 25.89 37.00 -20.47
C PRO A 210 25.88 37.49 -19.02
N GLN A 211 24.69 37.82 -18.51
CA GLN A 211 24.47 38.00 -17.09
C GLN A 211 24.55 36.61 -16.43
N HIS A 212 25.52 36.46 -15.55
CA HIS A 212 25.79 35.27 -14.76
C HIS A 212 24.60 35.02 -13.81
N GLN A 213 23.56 34.33 -14.28
CA GLN A 213 22.55 33.75 -13.40
C GLN A 213 23.10 32.44 -12.86
N GLN A 214 23.43 32.46 -11.58
CA GLN A 214 23.74 31.26 -10.80
C GLN A 214 22.67 30.20 -11.04
N PRO A 215 23.05 28.91 -11.20
CA PRO A 215 22.08 27.83 -11.14
C PRO A 215 21.44 27.85 -9.74
N GLN A 216 20.14 28.08 -9.68
CA GLN A 216 19.36 27.81 -8.47
C GLN A 216 19.56 26.32 -8.15
N GLN A 217 20.32 26.08 -7.08
CA GLN A 217 20.54 24.75 -6.52
C GLN A 217 19.17 24.17 -6.18
N SER A 218 18.78 23.10 -6.88
CA SER A 218 17.72 22.22 -6.41
C SER A 218 18.11 21.77 -4.99
N ALA A 219 17.29 22.09 -4.00
CA ALA A 219 17.51 21.70 -2.61
C ALA A 219 17.88 20.21 -2.54
N SER A 220 18.91 19.90 -1.75
CA SER A 220 19.31 18.52 -1.52
C SER A 220 18.13 17.71 -0.98
N SER A 221 18.09 16.40 -1.26
CA SER A 221 17.07 15.50 -0.72
C SER A 221 16.98 15.55 0.80
N GLU A 222 18.05 15.95 1.50
CA GLU A 222 18.09 16.11 2.96
C GLU A 222 17.37 17.38 3.45
N GLU A 223 17.51 18.52 2.76
CA GLU A 223 16.79 19.76 3.08
C GLU A 223 15.28 19.64 2.86
N LEU A 224 14.87 18.91 1.82
CA LEU A 224 13.46 18.64 1.53
C LEU A 224 12.83 17.73 2.59
N VAL A 225 13.59 16.76 3.10
CA VAL A 225 13.14 15.88 4.18
C VAL A 225 12.99 16.63 5.52
N ALA A 226 13.78 17.68 5.74
CA ALA A 226 13.75 18.46 6.98
C ALA A 226 12.50 19.34 7.16
N SER A 227 11.84 19.78 6.07
CA SER A 227 10.61 20.59 6.19
C SER A 227 9.37 19.78 6.54
N GLY A 228 9.41 18.45 6.35
CA GLY A 228 8.28 17.55 6.59
C GLY A 228 7.08 17.75 5.64
N GLU A 229 7.20 18.62 4.63
CA GLU A 229 6.14 18.94 3.68
C GLU A 229 6.15 17.98 2.48
N VAL A 230 4.99 17.39 2.17
CA VAL A 230 4.84 16.48 1.04
C VAL A 230 4.65 17.26 -0.25
N LYS A 231 5.58 17.10 -1.20
CA LYS A 231 5.53 17.73 -2.52
C LYS A 231 4.76 16.90 -3.53
N GLU A 232 4.10 17.57 -4.47
CA GLU A 232 3.48 16.94 -5.63
C GLU A 232 4.52 16.14 -6.42
N ARG A 233 4.12 14.97 -6.93
CA ARG A 233 4.97 14.05 -7.71
C ARG A 233 6.28 13.60 -7.03
N SER A 234 6.38 13.79 -5.72
CA SER A 234 7.50 13.28 -4.91
C SER A 234 7.23 11.88 -4.36
N ALA A 235 8.25 11.24 -3.80
CA ALA A 235 8.11 10.01 -3.01
C ALA A 235 8.04 10.28 -1.50
N MET A 236 7.81 11.53 -1.10
CA MET A 236 7.84 11.92 0.30
C MET A 236 6.54 11.53 1.00
N ILE A 237 6.66 11.16 2.27
CA ILE A 237 5.53 10.96 3.19
C ILE A 237 5.62 12.00 4.32
N PRO A 238 4.49 12.36 4.96
CA PRO A 238 4.49 13.31 6.07
C PRO A 238 5.40 12.84 7.19
N GLN A 239 6.06 13.80 7.86
CA GLN A 239 6.87 13.48 9.03
C GLN A 239 5.98 13.05 10.20
N SER A 240 4.91 13.79 10.47
CA SER A 240 4.00 13.57 11.60
C SER A 240 2.55 13.31 11.18
N ASN A 241 1.79 12.70 12.09
CA ASN A 241 0.37 12.41 11.89
C ASN A 241 -0.49 13.67 11.84
N LYS A 242 -1.49 13.65 10.95
CA LYS A 242 -2.51 14.70 10.83
C LYS A 242 -3.90 14.10 10.96
N PRO A 243 -4.91 14.84 11.44
CA PRO A 243 -6.29 14.37 11.45
C PRO A 243 -6.74 13.87 10.06
N GLY A 244 -7.29 12.66 10.01
CA GLY A 244 -7.73 12.02 8.76
C GLY A 244 -6.61 11.45 7.88
N GLN A 245 -5.34 11.57 8.28
CA GLN A 245 -4.19 11.06 7.53
C GLN A 245 -3.25 10.27 8.46
N PRO A 246 -3.48 8.95 8.60
CA PRO A 246 -2.78 8.14 9.59
C PRO A 246 -1.37 7.70 9.15
N PHE A 247 -1.01 7.90 7.89
CA PHE A 247 0.27 7.42 7.32
C PHE A 247 1.33 8.52 7.33
N SER A 248 2.33 8.34 8.18
CA SER A 248 3.48 9.23 8.37
C SER A 248 4.69 8.43 8.82
N ARG A 249 5.87 9.07 8.84
CA ARG A 249 7.09 8.47 9.40
C ARG A 249 6.96 8.17 10.90
N ASP A 250 6.25 9.01 11.64
CA ASP A 250 5.99 8.74 13.06
C ASP A 250 5.15 7.45 13.23
N THR A 251 4.12 7.25 12.42
CA THR A 251 3.33 6.00 12.43
C THR A 251 4.16 4.80 12.01
N GLU A 252 4.99 4.94 10.98
CA GLU A 252 5.91 3.89 10.55
C GLU A 252 6.86 3.49 11.68
N ALA A 253 7.47 4.46 12.36
CA ALA A 253 8.38 4.22 13.48
C ALA A 253 7.68 3.49 14.64
N LEU A 254 6.43 3.85 14.94
CA LEU A 254 5.62 3.17 15.95
C LEU A 254 5.29 1.73 15.56
N GLU A 255 4.95 1.46 14.29
CA GLU A 255 4.66 0.10 13.83
C GLU A 255 5.93 -0.76 13.77
N ILE A 256 7.07 -0.20 13.34
CA ILE A 256 8.37 -0.89 13.40
C ILE A 256 8.70 -1.29 14.84
N ARG A 257 8.51 -0.37 15.79
CA ARG A 257 8.73 -0.66 17.22
C ARG A 257 7.81 -1.78 17.70
N ARG A 258 6.53 -1.72 17.38
CA ARG A 258 5.54 -2.76 17.72
C ARG A 258 5.91 -4.11 17.14
N LEU A 259 6.32 -4.18 15.87
CA LEU A 259 6.75 -5.41 15.21
C LEU A 259 8.00 -5.99 15.86
N ARG A 260 8.95 -5.14 16.25
CA ARG A 260 10.14 -5.55 16.99
C ARG A 260 9.78 -6.15 18.35
N GLU A 261 8.94 -5.48 19.14
CA GLU A 261 8.47 -5.97 20.44
C GLU A 261 7.71 -7.30 20.28
N ALA A 262 6.89 -7.44 19.24
CA ALA A 262 6.21 -8.69 18.92
C ALA A 262 7.21 -9.80 18.53
N GLY A 263 8.26 -9.48 17.77
CA GLY A 263 9.32 -10.41 17.40
C GLY A 263 10.10 -10.92 18.62
N GLU A 264 10.42 -10.03 19.56
CA GLU A 264 11.05 -10.39 20.83
C GLU A 264 10.18 -11.37 21.63
N LYS A 265 8.86 -11.13 21.69
CA LYS A 265 7.90 -12.05 22.33
C LYS A 265 7.82 -13.41 21.64
N VAL A 266 7.82 -13.45 20.30
CA VAL A 266 7.83 -14.71 19.55
C VAL A 266 9.11 -15.50 19.84
N HIS A 267 10.27 -14.84 19.88
CA HIS A 267 11.53 -15.49 20.23
C HIS A 267 11.53 -16.06 21.66
N GLU A 268 10.85 -15.40 22.61
CA GLU A 268 10.62 -15.95 23.94
C GLU A 268 9.73 -17.20 23.90
N MET A 269 8.59 -17.13 23.21
CA MET A 269 7.69 -18.29 23.04
C MET A 269 8.40 -19.48 22.38
N ILE A 270 9.27 -19.24 21.38
CA ILE A 270 10.07 -20.30 20.74
C ILE A 270 11.04 -20.92 21.75
N ARG A 271 11.69 -20.12 22.59
CA ARG A 271 12.61 -20.63 23.63
C ARG A 271 11.87 -21.50 24.64
N GLU A 272 10.70 -21.07 25.11
CA GLU A 272 9.87 -21.84 26.04
C GLU A 272 9.36 -23.14 25.40
N MET A 273 8.86 -23.06 24.17
CA MET A 273 8.38 -24.22 23.41
C MET A 273 9.49 -25.25 23.23
N ASN A 274 10.69 -24.81 22.82
CA ASN A 274 11.84 -25.70 22.67
C ASN A 274 12.27 -26.36 23.99
N LYS A 275 12.17 -25.64 25.12
CA LYS A 275 12.42 -26.21 26.44
C LYS A 275 11.38 -27.28 26.79
N SER A 276 10.11 -27.02 26.52
CA SER A 276 9.02 -27.98 26.75
C SER A 276 9.17 -29.22 25.88
N VAL A 277 9.49 -29.06 24.59
CA VAL A 277 9.73 -30.18 23.66
C VAL A 277 10.87 -31.06 24.18
N LYS A 278 12.02 -30.49 24.55
CA LYS A 278 13.15 -31.25 25.10
C LYS A 278 12.78 -32.02 26.38
N ALA A 279 12.02 -31.40 27.28
CA ALA A 279 11.58 -32.06 28.51
C ALA A 279 10.66 -33.26 28.20
N LYS A 280 9.69 -33.08 27.29
CA LYS A 280 8.79 -34.16 26.86
C LYS A 280 9.50 -35.27 26.10
N GLU A 281 10.51 -34.95 25.28
CA GLU A 281 11.34 -35.94 24.61
C GLU A 281 12.12 -36.79 25.61
N ALA A 282 12.67 -36.17 26.66
CA ALA A 282 13.35 -36.89 27.74
C ALA A 282 12.40 -37.79 28.54
N GLU A 283 11.22 -37.30 28.91
CA GLU A 283 10.19 -38.09 29.59
C GLU A 283 9.71 -39.27 28.73
N LEU A 284 9.46 -39.04 27.44
CA LEU A 284 9.09 -40.10 26.49
C LEU A 284 10.18 -41.17 26.39
N ALA A 285 11.45 -40.77 26.36
CA ALA A 285 12.57 -41.70 26.31
C ALA A 285 12.64 -42.55 27.59
N GLN A 286 12.41 -41.95 28.76
CA GLN A 286 12.35 -42.67 30.03
C GLN A 286 11.20 -43.68 30.05
N LEU A 287 9.98 -43.26 29.72
CA LEU A 287 8.81 -44.14 29.69
C LEU A 287 8.96 -45.30 28.69
N LYS A 288 9.61 -45.06 27.54
CA LYS A 288 9.94 -46.12 26.58
C LYS A 288 10.93 -47.13 27.17
N ALA A 289 11.95 -46.67 27.88
CA ALA A 289 12.92 -47.55 28.53
C ALA A 289 12.27 -48.38 29.66
N GLU A 290 11.44 -47.75 30.48
CA GLU A 290 10.67 -48.43 31.54
C GLU A 290 9.72 -49.48 30.97
N ASN A 291 8.96 -49.15 29.91
CA ASN A 291 8.08 -50.10 29.24
C ASN A 291 8.84 -51.26 28.59
N ALA A 292 10.01 -51.01 28.00
CA ALA A 292 10.85 -52.06 27.43
C ALA A 292 11.38 -53.00 28.52
N ALA A 293 11.83 -52.46 29.66
CA ALA A 293 12.29 -53.24 30.81
C ALA A 293 11.16 -54.08 31.42
N ALA A 294 9.97 -53.49 31.61
CA ALA A 294 8.79 -54.19 32.11
C ALA A 294 8.36 -55.33 31.16
N SER A 295 8.39 -55.09 29.84
CA SER A 295 8.08 -56.13 28.83
C SER A 295 9.09 -57.27 28.86
N ALA A 296 10.38 -56.98 29.02
CA ALA A 296 11.43 -57.99 29.14
C ALA A 296 11.29 -58.83 30.42
N ALA A 297 10.94 -58.21 31.54
CA ALA A 297 10.67 -58.91 32.81
C ALA A 297 9.41 -59.79 32.73
N ALA A 298 8.35 -59.36 32.03
CA ALA A 298 7.17 -60.17 31.78
C ALA A 298 7.47 -61.39 30.86
N ALA A 299 8.33 -61.21 29.86
CA ALA A 299 8.78 -62.29 29.00
C ALA A 299 9.64 -63.34 29.75
N SER A 300 10.54 -62.92 30.64
CA SER A 300 11.37 -63.86 31.41
C SER A 300 10.56 -64.65 32.46
N SER A 301 9.60 -64.00 33.13
CA SER A 301 8.71 -64.65 34.10
C SER A 301 7.73 -65.64 33.46
N SER A 302 7.22 -65.36 32.26
CA SER A 302 6.39 -66.33 31.50
C SER A 302 7.20 -67.54 31.02
N THR A 303 8.46 -67.34 30.61
CA THR A 303 9.35 -68.43 30.18
C THR A 303 9.73 -69.35 31.36
N ALA A 304 9.96 -68.78 32.55
CA ALA A 304 10.24 -69.54 33.77
C ALA A 304 9.02 -70.35 34.27
N ALA A 305 7.81 -69.80 34.12
CA ALA A 305 6.58 -70.51 34.49
C ALA A 305 6.31 -71.74 33.60
N SER A 306 6.60 -71.64 32.29
CA SER A 306 6.48 -72.77 31.35
C SER A 306 7.56 -73.86 31.53
N ALA A 307 8.73 -73.53 32.08
CA ALA A 307 9.80 -74.49 32.33
C ALA A 307 9.59 -75.31 33.62
N THR A 308 8.67 -74.90 34.50
CA THR A 308 8.37 -75.57 35.77
C THR A 308 7.15 -76.51 35.67
N THR A 309 6.50 -76.57 34.51
CA THR A 309 5.29 -77.39 34.25
C THR A 309 5.51 -78.57 33.28
N ALA A 310 6.77 -78.87 32.93
CA ALA A 310 7.18 -80.05 32.17
C ALA A 310 8.00 -81.00 33.05
#